data_AF-A0A8J7ZRB7-F1
#
_entry.id   AF-A0A8J7ZRB7-F1
#
_cell.length_a   1.000
_cell.length_b   1.000
_cell.length_c   1.000
_cell.angle_alpha   90.00
_cell.angle_beta   90.00
_cell.angle_gamma   90.00
#
_symmetry.space_group_name_H-M   'P 1'
#
loop_
_entity.id
_entity.type
_entity.pdbx_description
1 polymer ?
#
loop_
_entity_poly.entity_id
_entity_poly.type
_entity_poly.pdbx_seq_one_letter_code
_entity_poly.pdbx_strand_id
1 'polypeptide(L)'
;MTDDASLFDFDEGTSDAEDDGGRSADADTGGEDPAGDSDPAAESDGDPAADADPATATYRWSPDPAACPDCGTDVRRRWRDGDAFVCADCKDW
;
A
#
# COMPACT_ATOMS: atom_id res chain seq x y z
N MET A 1 10.17 15.54 24.06
CA MET A 1 9.29 14.86 23.09
C MET A 1 9.14 15.84 21.95
N THR A 2 9.85 15.57 20.85
CA THR A 2 9.69 16.36 19.62
C THR A 2 8.32 15.96 19.07
N ASP A 3 7.42 16.94 18.97
CA ASP A 3 6.11 16.73 18.37
C ASP A 3 6.31 16.67 16.85
N ASP A 4 5.62 15.72 16.23
CA ASP A 4 5.61 15.49 14.79
C ASP A 4 5.25 16.81 14.07
N ALA A 5 6.14 17.30 13.20
CA ALA A 5 5.87 18.49 12.40
C ALA A 5 4.74 18.17 11.42
N SER A 6 3.51 18.49 11.85
CA SER A 6 2.30 18.13 11.15
C SER A 6 2.30 18.70 9.72
N LEU A 7 2.06 17.83 8.74
CA LEU A 7 2.03 18.06 7.29
C LEU A 7 1.26 19.31 6.79
N PHE A 8 0.50 19.98 7.65
CA PHE A 8 -0.26 21.19 7.35
C PHE A 8 0.60 22.46 7.17
N ASP A 9 1.84 22.50 7.67
CA ASP A 9 2.77 23.64 7.46
C ASP A 9 3.21 23.76 5.99
N PHE A 10 3.18 22.68 5.21
CA PHE A 10 3.58 22.68 3.81
C PHE A 10 2.54 23.31 2.85
N ASP A 11 1.28 23.45 3.27
CA ASP A 11 0.19 23.93 2.39
C ASP A 11 -0.19 25.41 2.65
N GLU A 12 0.15 25.96 3.83
CA GLU A 12 -0.20 27.34 4.22
C GLU A 12 0.77 28.39 3.61
N GLY A 13 0.90 28.37 2.28
CA GLY A 13 1.83 29.24 1.54
C GLY A 13 1.29 29.87 0.26
N THR A 14 0.02 29.67 -0.10
CA THR A 14 -0.57 30.30 -1.30
C THR A 14 -1.89 31.01 -0.98
N SER A 15 -1.79 32.32 -0.76
CA SER A 15 -2.94 33.20 -0.62
C SER A 15 -3.46 33.66 -1.99
N ASP A 16 -4.80 33.63 -2.13
CA ASP A 16 -5.65 34.49 -2.98
C ASP A 16 -5.85 34.16 -4.48
N ALA A 17 -7.04 33.64 -4.82
CA ALA A 17 -7.96 34.22 -5.81
C ALA A 17 -9.30 33.44 -5.84
N GLU A 18 -10.42 34.18 -5.88
CA GLU A 18 -11.82 33.76 -5.74
C GLU A 18 -12.47 33.23 -7.04
N ASP A 19 -13.59 32.48 -6.86
CA ASP A 19 -14.73 32.26 -7.80
C ASP A 19 -14.35 31.57 -9.14
N ASP A 20 -15.11 30.73 -9.87
CA ASP A 20 -16.54 30.54 -10.04
C ASP A 20 -16.78 29.23 -10.83
N GLY A 21 -17.81 28.45 -10.44
CA GLY A 21 -18.67 27.66 -11.33
C GLY A 21 -18.14 26.40 -12.05
N GLY A 22 -18.81 25.26 -11.80
CA GLY A 22 -18.95 24.23 -12.84
C GLY A 22 -18.98 22.79 -12.35
N ARG A 23 -20.19 22.24 -12.16
CA ARG A 23 -20.43 20.80 -11.99
C ARG A 23 -19.95 20.04 -13.23
N SER A 24 -18.88 19.25 -13.09
CA SER A 24 -18.53 18.20 -14.03
C SER A 24 -18.67 16.85 -13.34
N ALA A 25 -19.41 15.95 -13.98
CA ALA A 25 -19.56 14.58 -13.56
C ALA A 25 -18.38 13.82 -14.17
N ASP A 26 -17.29 13.70 -13.42
CA ASP A 26 -16.11 12.99 -13.89
C ASP A 26 -16.20 11.54 -13.42
N ALA A 27 -16.47 10.70 -14.41
CA ALA A 27 -16.65 9.27 -14.29
C ALA A 27 -15.43 8.60 -13.64
N ASP A 28 -15.71 7.55 -12.86
CA ASP A 28 -14.83 6.43 -12.54
C ASP A 28 -13.84 6.16 -13.68
N THR A 29 -12.66 6.76 -13.59
CA THR A 29 -11.52 6.38 -14.39
C THR A 29 -10.73 5.45 -13.50
N GLY A 30 -10.93 4.16 -13.73
CA GLY A 30 -10.27 3.08 -13.01
C GLY A 30 -8.78 3.39 -12.89
N GLY A 31 -8.31 3.42 -11.63
CA GLY A 31 -6.92 3.67 -11.31
C GLY A 31 -6.03 2.68 -12.07
N GLU A 32 -5.40 3.18 -13.12
CA GLU A 32 -4.29 2.54 -13.79
C GLU A 32 -3.13 2.51 -12.79
N ASP A 33 -2.99 1.39 -12.07
CA ASP A 33 -1.81 1.12 -11.26
C ASP A 33 -0.56 1.25 -12.15
N PRO A 34 0.36 2.18 -11.84
CA PRO A 34 1.56 2.39 -12.64
C PRO A 34 2.39 1.11 -12.68
N ALA A 35 2.83 0.80 -13.89
CA ALA A 35 3.62 -0.36 -14.22
C ALA A 35 4.87 -0.49 -13.34
N GLY A 36 5.09 -1.73 -12.89
CA GLY A 36 6.41 -2.36 -12.82
C GLY A 36 7.46 -1.67 -11.95
N ASP A 37 7.46 -2.01 -10.67
CA ASP A 37 8.70 -2.06 -9.90
C ASP A 37 9.16 -3.52 -9.84
N SER A 38 9.94 -3.92 -10.85
CA SER A 38 10.67 -5.18 -10.84
C SER A 38 11.93 -4.98 -10.01
N ASP A 39 11.84 -5.23 -8.70
CA ASP A 39 13.03 -5.24 -7.85
C ASP A 39 13.95 -6.40 -8.26
N PRO A 40 15.26 -6.14 -8.49
CA PRO A 40 16.19 -7.13 -9.00
C PRO A 40 16.36 -8.29 -8.02
N ALA A 41 16.38 -9.52 -8.54
CA ALA A 41 16.75 -10.71 -7.79
C ALA A 41 18.07 -10.48 -7.06
N ALA A 42 18.00 -10.37 -5.73
CA ALA A 42 19.15 -10.19 -4.87
C ALA A 42 19.96 -11.49 -4.85
N GLU A 43 20.99 -11.56 -5.69
CA GLU A 43 22.09 -12.52 -5.56
C GLU A 43 22.86 -12.17 -4.28
N SER A 44 22.51 -12.82 -3.16
CA SER A 44 23.20 -12.67 -1.88
C SER A 44 24.41 -13.59 -1.81
N ASP A 45 25.57 -13.09 -2.24
CA ASP A 45 26.88 -13.61 -1.83
C ASP A 45 27.24 -13.04 -0.44
N GLY A 46 26.58 -13.58 0.59
CA GLY A 46 26.82 -13.23 2.00
C GLY A 46 27.21 -14.45 2.80
N ASP A 47 28.32 -14.35 3.55
CA ASP A 47 28.78 -15.31 4.58
C ASP A 47 27.58 -15.83 5.40
N PRO A 48 27.46 -17.15 5.67
CA PRO A 48 26.28 -17.72 6.31
C PRO A 48 26.17 -17.17 7.73
N ALA A 49 25.47 -16.04 7.85
CA ALA A 49 25.02 -15.50 9.11
C ALA A 49 24.30 -16.65 9.84
N ALA A 50 24.77 -16.96 11.05
CA ALA A 50 24.25 -18.03 11.89
C ALA A 50 22.72 -18.10 11.78
N ASP A 51 22.18 -19.29 11.52
CA ASP A 51 20.78 -19.59 11.25
C ASP A 51 19.83 -18.89 12.23
N ALA A 52 19.49 -17.64 11.93
CA ALA A 52 18.48 -16.88 12.63
C ALA A 52 17.13 -17.27 12.05
N ASP A 53 16.12 -17.43 12.92
CA ASP A 53 14.78 -17.71 12.45
C ASP A 53 14.29 -16.54 11.57
N PRO A 54 13.84 -16.82 10.32
CA PRO A 54 13.40 -15.77 9.42
C PRO A 54 12.18 -15.06 10.00
N ALA A 55 12.15 -13.74 9.88
CA ALA A 55 11.02 -12.95 10.34
C ALA A 55 9.71 -13.41 9.67
N THR A 56 8.64 -13.53 10.47
CA THR A 56 7.32 -13.86 9.95
C THR A 56 6.78 -12.70 9.10
N ALA A 57 6.43 -12.99 7.85
CA ALA A 57 5.82 -12.00 6.96
C ALA A 57 4.46 -11.50 7.50
N THR A 58 4.31 -10.19 7.61
CA THR A 58 3.08 -9.50 8.06
C THR A 58 2.10 -9.21 6.92
N TYR A 59 2.61 -9.23 5.69
CA TYR A 59 1.91 -8.90 4.47
C TYR A 59 2.49 -9.69 3.30
N ARG A 60 1.69 -9.92 2.27
CA ARG A 60 2.10 -10.56 1.03
C ARG A 60 1.57 -9.81 -0.18
N TRP A 61 2.49 -9.53 -1.11
CA TRP A 61 2.18 -9.09 -2.46
C TRP A 61 2.17 -10.29 -3.41
N SER A 62 1.33 -10.27 -4.43
CA SER A 62 1.28 -11.28 -5.50
C SER A 62 1.06 -10.59 -6.85
N PRO A 63 1.83 -10.96 -7.90
CA PRO A 63 1.66 -10.37 -9.23
C PRO A 63 0.32 -10.77 -9.86
N ASP A 64 -0.09 -12.02 -9.62
CA ASP A 64 -1.42 -12.51 -9.93
C ASP A 64 -2.35 -12.21 -8.74
N PRO A 65 -3.47 -11.50 -8.95
CA PRO A 65 -4.40 -11.22 -7.88
C PRO A 65 -5.07 -12.53 -7.42
N ALA A 66 -5.36 -12.61 -6.13
CA ALA A 66 -5.99 -13.79 -5.57
C ALA A 66 -7.13 -13.38 -4.64
N ALA A 67 -8.20 -14.17 -4.68
CA ALA A 67 -9.39 -13.96 -3.88
C ALA A 67 -9.07 -13.87 -2.38
N CYS A 68 -9.63 -12.84 -1.74
CA CYS A 68 -9.70 -12.74 -0.29
C CYS A 68 -10.57 -13.90 0.25
N PRO A 69 -10.13 -14.62 1.30
CA PRO A 69 -10.91 -15.72 1.85
C PRO A 69 -12.21 -15.26 2.54
N ASP A 70 -12.33 -13.97 2.90
CA ASP A 70 -13.46 -13.42 3.63
C ASP A 70 -14.52 -12.80 2.70
N CYS A 71 -14.11 -11.89 1.81
CA CYS A 71 -15.03 -11.22 0.87
C CYS A 71 -14.99 -11.74 -0.56
N GLY A 72 -14.03 -12.60 -0.92
CA GLY A 72 -13.87 -13.13 -2.28
C GLY A 72 -13.26 -12.15 -3.29
N THR A 73 -12.99 -10.90 -2.93
CA THR A 73 -12.39 -9.91 -3.84
C THR A 73 -10.97 -10.29 -4.21
N ASP A 74 -10.67 -10.32 -5.51
CA ASP A 74 -9.32 -10.54 -6.03
C ASP A 74 -8.42 -9.35 -5.72
N VAL A 75 -7.40 -9.59 -4.89
CA VAL A 75 -6.45 -8.56 -4.47
C VAL A 75 -5.01 -9.04 -4.66
N ARG A 76 -4.15 -8.12 -5.09
CA ARG A 76 -2.70 -8.36 -5.17
C ARG A 76 -2.02 -8.25 -3.80
N ARG A 77 -2.63 -7.48 -2.90
CA ARG A 77 -2.12 -7.12 -1.58
C ARG A 77 -2.97 -7.80 -0.51
N ARG A 78 -2.37 -8.65 0.33
CA ARG A 78 -3.07 -9.31 1.45
C ARG A 78 -2.26 -9.24 2.75
N TRP A 79 -2.92 -9.05 3.87
CA TRP A 79 -2.32 -8.88 5.18
C TRP A 79 -2.61 -10.08 6.06
N ARG A 80 -1.63 -10.43 6.90
CA ARG A 80 -1.77 -11.54 7.85
C ARG A 80 -2.83 -11.21 8.89
N ASP A 81 -3.85 -12.04 8.98
CA ASP A 81 -4.86 -12.04 10.03
C ASP A 81 -4.89 -13.45 10.63
N GLY A 82 -4.28 -13.61 11.82
CA GLY A 82 -3.95 -14.92 12.38
C GLY A 82 -3.13 -15.79 11.42
N ASP A 83 -3.74 -16.88 10.97
CA ASP A 83 -3.17 -17.87 10.05
C ASP A 83 -3.51 -17.61 8.57
N ALA A 84 -4.38 -16.62 8.29
CA ALA A 84 -4.84 -16.30 6.94
C ALA A 84 -4.24 -14.98 6.42
N PHE A 85 -4.38 -14.76 5.11
CA PHE A 85 -4.05 -13.49 4.47
C PHE A 85 -5.32 -12.89 3.84
N VAL A 86 -5.81 -11.79 4.39
CA VAL A 86 -7.05 -11.11 3.99
C VAL A 86 -6.76 -9.79 3.28
N CYS A 87 -7.72 -9.22 2.56
CA CYS A 87 -7.57 -7.88 1.97
C CYS A 87 -7.50 -6.78 3.03
N ALA A 88 -7.21 -5.54 2.61
CA ALA A 88 -7.13 -4.40 3.51
C ALA A 88 -8.48 -4.17 4.22
N ASP A 89 -9.59 -4.28 3.50
CA ASP A 89 -10.93 -4.02 4.03
C ASP A 89 -11.40 -5.05 5.06
N CYS A 90 -10.99 -6.31 4.92
CA CYS A 90 -11.40 -7.40 5.81
C CYS A 90 -10.49 -7.56 7.02
N LYS A 91 -9.33 -6.91 7.05
CA LYS A 91 -8.42 -7.05 8.20
C LYS A 91 -8.91 -6.20 9.37
N ASP A 92 -8.85 -6.78 10.57
CA ASP A 92 -9.15 -6.12 11.85
C ASP A 92 -7.92 -5.32 12.33
N TRP A 93 -7.52 -4.30 11.54
CA TRP A 93 -6.38 -3.42 11.84
C TRP A 93 -6.77 -2.20 12.68
#